data_AF-A0A2J6X3F9-F1
#
_entry.id   AF-A0A2J6X3F9-F1
#
_cell.length_a   1.000
_cell.length_b   1.000
_cell.length_c   1.000
_cell.angle_alpha   90.00
_cell.angle_beta   90.00
_cell.angle_gamma   90.00
#
_symmetry.space_group_name_H-M   'P 1'
#
loop_
_entity.id
_entity.type
_entity.pdbx_description
1 polymer ?
#
loop_
_entity_poly.entity_id
_entity_poly.type
_entity_poly.pdbx_seq_one_letter_code
_entity_poly.pdbx_strand_id
1 'polypeptide(L)'
;MFFDQSFQQQLRRISTILLVVYLFIYPFAIVLVALDQVPVWGTWMGGALLILQGALMGMWLTVRYHWYGAVASGLILIISWAVEHIGATTGFPFGSYSYTDVLQPQIFGVVPLAIPFAWL
;
A
#
# COMPACT_ATOMS: atom_id res chain seq x y z
N MET A 1 8.78 -19.15 -18.55
CA MET A 1 7.35 -19.46 -18.41
C MET A 1 6.59 -18.25 -18.94
N PHE A 2 6.23 -18.29 -20.22
CA PHE A 2 5.66 -17.15 -20.94
C PHE A 2 4.17 -17.04 -20.60
N PHE A 3 3.76 -15.93 -20.01
CA PHE A 3 2.34 -15.62 -19.87
C PHE A 3 1.71 -15.43 -21.25
N ASP A 4 0.47 -15.91 -21.42
CA ASP A 4 -0.34 -15.68 -22.61
C ASP A 4 -0.46 -14.17 -22.90
N GLN A 5 -0.31 -13.75 -24.16
CA GLN A 5 -0.45 -12.37 -24.60
C GLN A 5 -1.82 -11.77 -24.22
N SER A 6 -2.87 -12.61 -24.27
CA SER A 6 -4.22 -12.24 -23.82
C SER A 6 -4.24 -11.88 -22.33
N PHE A 7 -3.55 -12.67 -21.50
CA PHE A 7 -3.47 -12.47 -20.05
C PHE A 7 -2.71 -11.18 -19.71
N GLN A 8 -1.60 -10.91 -20.39
CA GLN A 8 -0.82 -9.67 -20.22
C GLN A 8 -1.64 -8.43 -20.59
N GLN A 9 -2.43 -8.50 -21.66
CA GLN A 9 -3.28 -7.40 -22.09
C GLN A 9 -4.44 -7.14 -21.11
N GLN A 10 -5.06 -8.19 -20.57
CA GLN A 10 -6.08 -8.08 -19.53
C GLN A 10 -5.52 -7.45 -18.24
N LEU A 11 -4.36 -7.93 -17.76
CA LEU A 11 -3.69 -7.35 -16.59
C LEU A 11 -3.41 -5.86 -16.78
N ARG A 12 -2.82 -5.48 -17.92
CA ARG A 12 -2.57 -4.06 -18.24
C ARG A 12 -3.85 -3.24 -18.17
N ARG A 13 -4.95 -3.71 -18.77
CA ARG A 13 -6.23 -3.00 -18.74
C ARG A 13 -6.75 -2.83 -17.32
N ILE A 14 -6.71 -3.88 -16.51
CA ILE A 14 -7.14 -3.84 -15.10
C ILE A 14 -6.28 -2.84 -14.32
N SER A 15 -4.96 -2.91 -14.43
CA SER A 15 -4.04 -1.98 -13.75
C SER A 15 -4.29 -0.53 -14.16
N THR A 16 -4.54 -0.26 -15.45
CA THR A 16 -4.87 1.09 -15.92
C THR A 16 -6.20 1.58 -15.33
N ILE A 17 -7.24 0.74 -15.29
CA ILE A 17 -8.52 1.10 -14.67
C ILE A 17 -8.33 1.42 -13.19
N LEU A 18 -7.64 0.56 -12.45
CA LEU A 18 -7.36 0.75 -11.03
C LEU A 18 -6.55 2.02 -10.78
N LEU A 19 -5.55 2.32 -11.61
CA LEU A 19 -4.77 3.55 -11.54
C LEU A 19 -5.62 4.79 -11.82
N VAL A 20 -6.49 4.75 -12.83
CA VAL A 20 -7.39 5.87 -13.14
C VAL A 20 -8.37 6.13 -11.99
N VAL A 21 -8.95 5.07 -11.42
CA VAL A 21 -9.81 5.18 -10.24
C VAL A 21 -9.04 5.75 -9.05
N TYR A 22 -7.82 5.27 -8.81
CA TYR A 22 -6.94 5.80 -7.77
C TYR A 22 -6.69 7.30 -7.96
N LEU A 23 -6.26 7.71 -9.16
CA LEU A 23 -5.98 9.11 -9.49
C LEU A 23 -7.23 10.00 -9.40
N PHE A 24 -8.40 9.45 -9.68
CA PHE A 24 -9.66 10.17 -9.50
C PHE A 24 -9.99 10.39 -8.02
N ILE A 25 -9.86 9.36 -7.17
CA ILE A 25 -10.23 9.42 -5.75
C ILE A 25 -9.20 10.21 -4.92
N TYR A 26 -7.91 10.04 -5.24
CA TYR A 26 -6.78 10.57 -4.47
C TYR A 26 -6.85 12.07 -4.13
N PRO A 27 -7.13 13.01 -5.06
CA PRO A 27 -7.19 14.43 -4.73
C PRO A 27 -8.31 14.75 -3.72
N PHE A 28 -9.48 14.11 -3.84
CA PHE A 28 -10.58 14.29 -2.89
C PHE A 28 -10.21 13.72 -1.52
N ALA A 29 -9.58 12.55 -1.49
CA ALA A 29 -9.12 11.93 -0.26
C ALA A 29 -8.11 12.84 0.47
N ILE A 30 -7.15 13.44 -0.24
CA ILE A 30 -6.21 14.41 0.33
C ILE A 30 -6.96 15.59 0.94
N VAL A 31 -7.90 16.20 0.22
CA VAL A 31 -8.65 17.36 0.72
C VAL A 31 -9.46 17.00 1.98
N LEU A 32 -10.13 15.86 1.99
CA LEU A 32 -10.90 15.41 3.16
C LEU A 32 -10.00 15.15 4.38
N VAL A 33 -8.84 14.51 4.18
CA VAL A 33 -7.86 14.30 5.25
C VAL A 33 -7.28 15.62 5.74
N ALA A 34 -6.90 16.52 4.83
CA ALA A 34 -6.27 17.80 5.17
C ALA A 34 -7.20 18.75 5.94
N LEU A 35 -8.52 18.66 5.70
CA LEU A 35 -9.53 19.47 6.39
C LEU A 35 -10.09 18.77 7.64
N ASP A 36 -9.60 17.58 7.99
CA ASP A 36 -10.15 16.73 9.06
C ASP A 36 -11.67 16.50 8.88
N GLN A 37 -12.10 16.31 7.64
CA GLN A 37 -13.50 16.12 7.23
C GLN A 37 -13.76 14.70 6.69
N VAL A 38 -12.93 13.72 7.04
CA VAL A 38 -13.12 12.34 6.59
C VAL A 38 -14.41 11.79 7.21
N PRO A 39 -15.39 11.38 6.40
CA PRO A 39 -16.61 10.77 6.93
C PRO A 39 -16.28 9.49 7.69
N VAL A 40 -17.05 9.17 8.74
CA VAL A 40 -16.83 7.96 9.56
C VAL A 40 -16.80 6.68 8.71
N TRP A 41 -17.65 6.61 7.69
CA TRP A 41 -17.69 5.49 6.75
C TRP A 41 -16.50 5.44 5.79
N GLY A 42 -15.71 6.51 5.68
CA GLY A 42 -14.56 6.64 4.77
C GLY A 42 -13.20 6.44 5.45
N THR A 43 -13.16 6.17 6.76
CA THR A 43 -11.91 6.02 7.54
C THR A 43 -11.00 4.89 7.03
N TRP A 44 -11.59 3.80 6.53
CA TRP A 44 -10.86 2.67 5.94
C TRP A 44 -10.24 2.98 4.57
N MET A 45 -10.70 4.04 3.88
CA MET A 45 -10.27 4.34 2.52
C MET A 45 -8.78 4.67 2.45
N GLY A 46 -8.21 5.29 3.49
CA GLY A 46 -6.78 5.56 3.56
C GLY A 46 -5.96 4.28 3.44
N GLY A 47 -6.28 3.26 4.24
CA GLY A 47 -5.61 1.96 4.18
C GLY A 47 -5.81 1.26 2.83
N ALA A 48 -7.02 1.31 2.28
CA ALA A 48 -7.31 0.71 0.97
C ALA A 48 -6.54 1.38 -0.18
N LEU A 49 -6.41 2.72 -0.16
CA LEU A 49 -5.65 3.47 -1.15
C LEU A 49 -4.15 3.19 -1.07
N LEU A 50 -3.59 3.06 0.14
CA LEU A 50 -2.19 2.67 0.33
C LEU A 50 -1.92 1.26 -0.22
N ILE A 51 -2.78 0.29 0.09
CA ILE A 51 -2.65 -1.08 -0.44
C ILE A 51 -2.76 -1.07 -1.97
N LEU A 52 -3.73 -0.33 -2.51
CA LEU A 52 -3.91 -0.23 -3.96
C LEU A 52 -2.68 0.38 -4.65
N GLN A 53 -2.13 1.48 -4.13
CA GLN A 53 -0.93 2.09 -4.70
C GLN A 53 0.25 1.11 -4.67
N GLY A 54 0.51 0.50 -3.51
CA GLY A 54 1.68 -0.36 -3.33
C GLY A 54 1.58 -1.63 -4.16
N ALA A 55 0.37 -2.18 -4.31
CA ALA A 55 0.11 -3.31 -5.19
C ALA A 55 0.32 -2.95 -6.66
N LEU A 56 -0.14 -1.77 -7.10
CA LEU A 56 0.10 -1.28 -8.46
C LEU A 56 1.59 -1.07 -8.72
N MET A 57 2.33 -0.48 -7.78
CA MET A 57 3.77 -0.31 -7.91
C MET A 57 4.51 -1.65 -7.91
N GLY A 58 4.18 -2.56 -6.99
CA GLY A 58 4.79 -3.89 -6.92
C GLY A 58 4.52 -4.71 -8.19
N MET A 59 3.31 -4.60 -8.76
CA MET A 59 2.98 -5.20 -10.06
C MET A 59 3.80 -4.56 -11.19
N TRP A 60 3.92 -3.23 -11.21
CA TRP A 60 4.73 -2.52 -12.20
C TRP A 60 6.21 -2.93 -12.14
N LEU A 61 6.80 -2.98 -10.94
CA LEU A 61 8.17 -3.44 -10.72
C LEU A 61 8.35 -4.88 -11.21
N THR A 62 7.41 -5.76 -10.90
CA THR A 62 7.43 -7.17 -11.34
C THR A 62 7.33 -7.29 -12.86
N VAL A 63 6.50 -6.49 -13.53
CA VAL A 63 6.39 -6.51 -14.99
C VAL A 63 7.64 -5.94 -15.65
N ARG A 64 8.22 -4.86 -15.08
CA ARG A 64 9.36 -4.15 -15.67
C ARG A 64 10.68 -4.89 -15.46
N TYR A 65 10.88 -5.42 -14.26
CA TYR A 65 12.14 -6.01 -13.80
C TYR A 65 12.04 -7.52 -13.52
N HIS A 66 10.91 -8.15 -13.87
CA HIS A 66 10.70 -9.58 -13.77
C HIS A 66 10.90 -10.07 -12.32
N TRP A 67 11.68 -11.14 -12.13
CA TRP A 67 11.91 -11.73 -10.81
C TRP A 67 12.58 -10.75 -9.84
N TYR A 68 13.49 -9.89 -10.32
CA TYR A 68 14.17 -8.89 -9.49
C TYR A 68 13.18 -7.88 -8.92
N GLY A 69 12.19 -7.48 -9.72
CA GLY A 69 11.12 -6.57 -9.29
C GLY A 69 10.21 -7.19 -8.23
N ALA A 70 9.85 -8.47 -8.42
CA ALA A 70 9.06 -9.22 -7.44
C ALA A 70 9.81 -9.37 -6.10
N VAL A 71 11.11 -9.73 -6.16
CA VAL A 71 11.93 -9.89 -4.96
C VAL A 71 12.18 -8.55 -4.28
N ALA A 72 12.48 -7.48 -5.03
CA ALA A 72 12.61 -6.15 -4.45
C ALA A 72 11.32 -5.71 -3.76
N SER A 73 10.15 -5.91 -4.39
CA SER A 73 8.87 -5.55 -3.80
C SER A 73 8.59 -6.34 -2.51
N GLY A 74 8.82 -7.66 -2.53
CA GLY A 74 8.67 -8.51 -1.36
C GLY A 74 9.62 -8.14 -0.21
N LEU A 75 10.87 -7.82 -0.53
CA LEU A 75 11.84 -7.35 0.45
C LEU A 75 11.42 -6.01 1.05
N ILE A 76 10.93 -5.05 0.25
CA ILE A 76 10.43 -3.77 0.75
C ILE A 76 9.27 -4.00 1.73
N LEU A 77 8.29 -4.84 1.36
CA LEU A 77 7.15 -5.15 2.24
C LEU A 77 7.59 -5.78 3.58
N ILE A 78 8.51 -6.75 3.55
CA ILE A 78 8.97 -7.45 4.76
C ILE A 78 9.83 -6.53 5.63
N ILE A 79 10.79 -5.82 5.03
CA ILE A 79 11.73 -4.97 5.75
C ILE A 79 11.02 -3.75 6.33
N SER A 80 10.17 -3.08 5.55
CA SER A 80 9.39 -1.93 6.05
C SER A 80 8.51 -2.35 7.23
N TRP A 81 7.81 -3.48 7.12
CA TRP A 81 7.03 -4.01 8.23
C TRP A 81 7.88 -4.27 9.47
N ALA A 82 9.05 -4.89 9.32
CA ALA A 82 9.94 -5.18 10.44
C ALA A 82 10.46 -3.89 11.11
N VAL A 83 10.86 -2.90 10.30
CA VAL A 83 11.31 -1.58 10.79
C VAL A 83 10.19 -0.87 11.54
N GLU A 84 8.97 -0.88 11.00
CA GLU A 84 7.77 -0.30 11.63
C GLU A 84 7.42 -1.03 12.92
N HIS A 85 7.50 -2.36 12.94
CA HIS A 85 7.20 -3.15 14.13
C HIS A 85 8.20 -2.89 15.25
N ILE A 86 9.50 -2.84 14.91
CA ILE A 86 10.55 -2.44 15.86
C ILE A 86 10.32 -1.00 16.33
N GLY A 87 10.00 -0.08 15.42
CA GLY A 87 9.66 1.31 15.74
C GLY A 87 8.52 1.43 16.75
N ALA A 88 7.38 0.79 16.48
CA ALA A 88 6.20 0.86 17.32
C ALA A 88 6.37 0.15 18.69
N THR A 89 7.20 -0.90 18.76
CA THR A 89 7.41 -1.67 20.01
C THR A 89 8.55 -1.13 20.87
N THR A 90 9.59 -0.58 20.27
CA THR A 90 10.81 -0.14 20.97
C THR A 90 10.96 1.37 21.05
N GLY A 91 10.27 2.12 20.20
CA GLY A 91 10.44 3.56 20.06
C GLY A 91 11.64 4.00 19.21
N PHE A 92 12.38 3.08 18.59
CA PHE A 92 13.47 3.39 17.65
C PHE A 92 13.19 2.74 16.29
N PRO A 93 13.34 3.44 15.15
CA PRO A 93 14.04 4.72 14.96
C PRO A 93 13.17 5.99 15.05
N PHE A 94 11.85 5.87 15.20
CA PHE A 94 10.93 6.99 14.99
C PHE A 94 10.49 7.72 16.27
N GLY A 95 10.91 7.28 17.45
CA GLY A 95 10.36 7.70 18.74
C GLY A 95 9.16 6.84 19.17
N SER A 96 8.63 7.10 20.35
CA SER A 96 7.45 6.38 20.86
C SER A 96 6.18 6.84 20.14
N TYR A 97 5.51 5.91 19.45
CA TYR A 97 4.19 6.13 18.85
C TYR A 97 3.38 4.83 18.88
N SER A 98 2.07 4.92 18.63
CA SER A 98 1.20 3.74 18.50
C SER A 98 0.19 3.94 17.37
N TYR A 99 -0.08 2.88 16.63
CA TYR A 99 -1.11 2.89 15.59
C TYR A 99 -2.50 2.78 16.21
N THR A 100 -3.44 3.57 15.72
CA THR A 100 -4.85 3.52 16.11
C THR A 100 -5.61 2.47 15.30
N ASP A 101 -6.90 2.30 15.62
CA ASP A 101 -7.81 1.38 14.93
C ASP A 101 -8.31 1.87 13.56
N VAL A 102 -7.77 2.98 13.05
CA VAL A 102 -8.19 3.53 11.75
C VAL A 102 -7.69 2.67 10.58
N LEU A 103 -6.46 2.18 10.65
CA LEU A 103 -5.81 1.43 9.56
C LEU A 103 -5.84 -0.09 9.81
N GLN A 104 -7.04 -0.64 9.98
CA GLN A 104 -7.20 -2.08 10.14
C GLN A 104 -7.19 -2.82 8.78
N PRO A 105 -6.73 -4.08 8.72
CA PRO A 105 -6.25 -4.90 9.84
C PRO A 105 -4.79 -4.61 10.22
N GLN A 106 -4.46 -4.76 11.51
CA GLN A 106 -3.08 -4.76 12.00
C GLN A 106 -2.48 -6.17 12.03
N ILE A 107 -1.22 -6.29 11.61
CA ILE A 107 -0.41 -7.50 11.71
C ILE A 107 0.12 -7.60 13.14
N PHE A 108 -0.18 -8.73 13.81
CA PHE A 108 0.10 -8.98 15.23
C PHE A 108 -0.44 -7.90 16.19
N GLY A 109 -1.43 -7.11 15.78
CA GLY A 109 -2.01 -6.04 16.60
C GLY A 109 -1.07 -4.86 16.86
N VAL A 110 -0.05 -4.67 16.00
CA VAL A 110 0.91 -3.56 16.16
C VAL A 110 0.97 -2.67 14.92
N VAL A 111 1.25 -3.25 13.75
CA VAL A 111 1.47 -2.47 12.52
C VAL A 111 0.37 -2.78 11.52
N PRO A 112 -0.36 -1.76 11.02
CA PRO A 112 -1.33 -1.91 9.93
C PRO A 112 -0.77 -2.64 8.71
N LEU A 113 -1.55 -3.55 8.13
CA LEU A 113 -1.21 -4.23 6.87
C LEU A 113 -0.99 -3.24 5.73
N ALA A 114 -1.67 -2.09 5.76
CA ALA A 114 -1.54 -1.06 4.73
C ALA A 114 -0.19 -0.32 4.75
N ILE A 115 0.50 -0.29 5.89
CA ILE A 115 1.72 0.52 6.05
C ILE A 115 2.87 0.01 5.18
N PRO A 116 3.19 -1.30 5.13
CA PRO A 116 4.21 -1.80 4.21
C PRO A 116 4.00 -1.42 2.75
N PHE A 117 2.73 -1.34 2.30
CA PHE A 117 2.40 -0.92 0.94
C PHE A 117 2.62 0.58 0.70
N ALA A 118 2.64 1.41 1.74
CA ALA A 118 2.98 2.82 1.64
C ALA A 118 4.47 3.04 1.30
N TRP A 119 5.32 2.04 1.58
CA TRP A 119 6.76 2.08 1.29
C TRP A 119 7.10 1.60 -0.14
N LEU A 120 6.12 1.10 -0.89
CA LEU A 120 6.21 0.79 -2.32
C LEU A 120 5.78 1.98 -3.17
#